data_AF-J0S399-F1
#
_entry.id   AF-J0S399-F1
#
_cell.length_a   1.000
_cell.length_b   1.000
_cell.length_c   1.000
_cell.angle_alpha   90.00
_cell.angle_beta   90.00
_cell.angle_gamma   90.00
#
_symmetry.space_group_name_H-M   'P 1'
#
loop_
_entity.id
_entity.type
_entity.pdbx_description
1 polymer ?
#
loop_
_entity_poly.entity_id
_entity_poly.type
_entity_poly.pdbx_seq_one_letter_code
_entity_poly.pdbx_strand_id
1 'polypeptide(L)'
;MDVTTAVLYVVLGALLGAVGQGTRAVVGIKKRSDQAAMKNEEMKEWFDLNRLLFSLVIGAIAGSFAAVFLVGMEIDREFLLGLIAAGYAGTDFIEGIIETKLPA
;
A
#
# COMPACT_ATOMS: atom_id res chain seq x y z
N MET A 1 -14.78 21.35 13.47
CA MET A 1 -14.85 20.42 12.32
C MET A 1 -16.25 19.82 12.29
N ASP A 2 -16.93 19.87 11.15
CA ASP A 2 -18.26 19.27 11.00
C ASP A 2 -18.17 17.73 10.94
N VAL A 3 -19.25 17.04 11.32
CA VAL A 3 -19.33 15.57 11.30
C VAL A 3 -19.06 15.03 9.89
N THR A 4 -19.56 15.72 8.86
CA THR A 4 -19.33 15.36 7.46
C THR A 4 -17.85 15.39 7.11
N THR A 5 -17.13 16.41 7.57
CA THR A 5 -15.68 16.53 7.36
C THR A 5 -14.94 15.40 8.08
N ALA A 6 -15.33 15.08 9.31
CA ALA A 6 -14.72 13.99 10.08
C ALA A 6 -14.87 12.64 9.37
N VAL A 7 -16.07 12.33 8.86
CA VAL A 7 -16.33 11.12 8.07
C VAL A 7 -15.46 11.09 6.81
N LEU A 8 -15.30 12.23 6.13
CA LEU A 8 -14.48 12.32 4.92
C LEU A 8 -13.00 12.03 5.20
N TYR A 9 -12.45 12.51 6.32
CA TYR A 9 -11.09 12.15 6.75
C TYR A 9 -10.95 10.66 7.04
N VAL A 10 -11.90 10.05 7.75
CA VAL A 10 -11.88 8.62 8.06
C VAL A 10 -11.93 7.78 6.79
N VAL A 11 -12.81 8.12 5.85
CA VAL A 11 -12.91 7.44 4.54
C VAL A 11 -11.63 7.62 3.74
N LEU A 12 -11.06 8.83 3.71
CA LEU A 12 -9.78 9.08 3.05
C LEU A 12 -8.65 8.23 3.67
N GLY A 13 -8.58 8.16 5.00
CA GLY A 13 -7.67 7.29 5.72
C GLY A 13 -7.83 5.83 5.33
N ALA A 14 -9.07 5.34 5.27
CA ALA A 14 -9.36 3.97 4.86
C ALA A 14 -8.85 3.66 3.46
N LEU A 15 -9.10 4.55 2.51
CA LEU A 15 -8.64 4.40 1.13
C LEU A 15 -7.10 4.41 1.06
N LEU A 16 -6.45 5.38 1.71
CA LEU A 16 -4.98 5.48 1.72
C LEU A 16 -4.32 4.29 2.44
N GLY A 17 -4.93 3.80 3.52
CA GLY A 17 -4.47 2.60 4.22
C GLY A 17 -4.58 1.34 3.35
N ALA A 18 -5.69 1.19 2.61
CA ALA A 18 -5.84 0.11 1.63
C ALA A 18 -4.80 0.20 0.51
N VAL A 19 -4.51 1.42 0.01
CA VAL A 19 -3.46 1.65 -0.99
C VAL A 19 -2.09 1.23 -0.45
N GLY A 20 -1.72 1.65 0.75
CA GLY A 20 -0.44 1.27 1.37
C GLY A 20 -0.30 -0.24 1.54
N GLN A 21 -1.39 -0.92 1.91
CA GLN A 21 -1.41 -2.38 1.98
C GLN A 21 -1.35 -3.05 0.60
N GLY A 22 -1.98 -2.45 -0.41
CA GLY A 22 -1.90 -2.87 -1.81
C GLY A 22 -0.46 -2.87 -2.31
N THR A 23 0.30 -1.80 -2.03
CA THR A 23 1.74 -1.73 -2.35
C THR A 23 2.52 -2.90 -1.75
N ARG A 24 2.29 -3.22 -0.47
CA ARG A 24 2.93 -4.39 0.17
C ARG A 24 2.51 -5.70 -0.47
N ALA A 25 1.24 -5.83 -0.85
CA ALA A 25 0.73 -7.03 -1.50
C ALA A 25 1.40 -7.25 -2.86
N VAL A 26 1.52 -6.23 -3.71
CA VAL A 26 2.18 -6.31 -5.01
C VAL A 26 3.63 -6.81 -4.86
N VAL A 27 4.39 -6.19 -3.96
CA VAL A 27 5.77 -6.60 -3.65
C VAL A 27 5.83 -8.04 -3.14
N GLY A 28 4.93 -8.44 -2.24
CA GLY A 28 4.86 -9.79 -1.70
C GLY A 28 4.52 -10.85 -2.75
N ILE A 29 3.56 -10.55 -3.63
CA ILE A 29 3.15 -11.41 -4.74
C ILE A 29 4.32 -11.63 -5.70
N LYS A 30 5.02 -10.56 -6.10
CA LYS A 30 6.21 -10.68 -6.97
C LYS A 30 7.29 -11.56 -6.34
N LYS A 31 7.66 -11.30 -5.09
CA LYS A 31 8.64 -12.13 -4.37
C LYS A 31 8.24 -13.60 -4.30
N ARG A 32 6.95 -13.89 -4.09
CA ARG A 32 6.47 -15.27 -4.02
C ARG A 32 6.39 -15.92 -5.40
N SER A 33 6.02 -15.15 -6.42
CA SER A 33 6.02 -15.59 -7.83
C SER A 33 7.43 -16.00 -8.27
N ASP A 34 8.45 -15.22 -7.93
CA ASP A 34 9.84 -15.56 -8.28
C ASP A 34 10.31 -16.83 -7.57
N GLN A 35 9.89 -17.05 -6.32
CA GLN A 35 10.16 -18.29 -5.58
C GLN A 35 9.42 -19.50 -6.17
N ALA A 36 8.17 -19.31 -6.60
CA ALA A 36 7.35 -20.36 -7.21
C ALA A 36 7.90 -20.77 -8.58
N ALA A 37 8.40 -19.82 -9.38
CA ALA A 37 9.07 -20.09 -10.65
C ALA A 37 10.30 -20.99 -10.49
N MET A 38 11.07 -20.82 -9.39
CA MET A 38 12.20 -21.72 -9.07
C MET A 38 11.78 -23.13 -8.67
N LYS A 39 10.52 -23.33 -8.28
CA LYS A 39 9.98 -24.60 -7.77
C LYS A 39 8.97 -25.26 -8.72
N ASN A 40 8.70 -24.66 -9.88
CA ASN A 40 7.61 -25.05 -10.78
C ASN A 40 6.24 -25.15 -10.09
N GLU A 41 5.98 -24.30 -9.08
CA GLU A 41 4.67 -24.20 -8.42
C GLU A 41 3.74 -23.29 -9.23
N GLU A 42 2.49 -23.70 -9.44
CA GLU A 42 1.51 -22.86 -10.13
C GLU A 42 0.97 -21.76 -9.23
N MET A 43 0.62 -20.60 -9.80
CA MET A 43 0.07 -19.46 -9.05
C MET A 43 -1.13 -19.83 -8.17
N LYS A 44 -1.99 -20.72 -8.68
CA LYS A 44 -3.20 -21.17 -8.00
C LYS A 44 -2.93 -21.94 -6.70
N GLU A 45 -1.74 -22.51 -6.55
CA GLU A 45 -1.38 -23.33 -5.38
C GLU A 45 -0.98 -22.48 -4.17
N TRP A 46 -0.46 -21.27 -4.39
CA TRP A 46 0.03 -20.40 -3.31
C TRP A 46 -0.71 -19.07 -3.18
N PHE A 47 -1.40 -18.62 -4.23
CA PHE A 47 -2.14 -17.37 -4.23
C PHE A 47 -3.55 -17.54 -3.65
N ASP A 48 -3.85 -16.78 -2.59
CA ASP A 48 -5.16 -16.74 -1.96
C ASP A 48 -5.75 -15.34 -2.06
N LEU A 49 -6.80 -15.21 -2.88
CA LEU A 49 -7.53 -13.95 -3.08
C LEU A 49 -8.24 -13.49 -1.80
N ASN A 50 -8.79 -14.41 -1.01
CA ASN A 50 -9.46 -14.05 0.24
C ASN A 50 -8.45 -13.45 1.22
N ARG A 51 -7.27 -14.06 1.33
CA ARG A 51 -6.18 -13.50 2.14
C ARG A 51 -5.77 -12.11 1.68
N LEU A 52 -5.69 -11.87 0.36
CA LEU A 52 -5.41 -10.54 -0.19
C LEU A 52 -6.49 -9.53 0.24
N LEU A 53 -7.76 -9.87 0.05
CA LEU A 53 -8.90 -9.01 0.41
C LEU A 53 -8.93 -8.71 1.91
N PHE A 54 -8.77 -9.71 2.77
CA PHE A 54 -8.67 -9.52 4.22
C PHE A 54 -7.51 -8.59 4.58
N SER A 55 -6.37 -8.74 3.90
CA SER A 55 -5.23 -7.86 4.14
C SER A 55 -5.57 -6.41 3.79
N LEU A 56 -6.22 -6.16 2.64
CA LEU A 56 -6.64 -4.81 2.24
C LEU A 56 -7.62 -4.18 3.23
N VAL A 57 -8.55 -4.98 3.79
CA VAL A 57 -9.45 -4.53 4.86
C VAL A 57 -8.68 -4.14 6.11
N ILE A 58 -7.65 -4.92 6.50
CA ILE A 58 -6.76 -4.55 7.62
C ILE A 58 -6.05 -3.22 7.33
N GLY A 59 -5.56 -3.03 6.11
CA GLY A 59 -4.98 -1.76 5.66
C GLY A 59 -5.96 -0.60 5.80
N ALA A 60 -7.21 -0.78 5.36
CA ALA A 60 -8.25 0.23 5.46
C ALA A 60 -8.59 0.58 6.92
N ILE A 61 -8.68 -0.40 7.81
CA ILE A 61 -8.93 -0.17 9.24
C ILE A 61 -7.76 0.61 9.86
N ALA A 62 -6.51 0.20 9.59
CA ALA A 62 -5.33 0.89 10.08
C ALA A 62 -5.25 2.34 9.57
N GLY A 63 -5.56 2.56 8.28
CA GLY A 63 -5.61 3.90 7.69
C GLY A 63 -6.73 4.77 8.28
N SER A 64 -7.88 4.18 8.60
CA SER A 64 -8.97 4.88 9.29
C SER A 64 -8.54 5.41 10.66
N PHE A 65 -7.79 4.59 11.43
CA PHE A 65 -7.20 5.03 12.69
C PHE A 65 -6.13 6.11 12.48
N ALA A 66 -5.30 5.98 11.44
CA ALA A 66 -4.28 6.97 11.11
C ALA A 66 -4.87 8.34 10.76
N ALA A 67 -6.01 8.37 10.06
CA ALA A 67 -6.68 9.63 9.69
C ALA A 67 -7.13 10.47 10.89
N VAL A 68 -7.35 9.87 12.06
CA VAL A 68 -7.64 10.63 13.30
C VAL A 68 -6.48 11.56 13.64
N PHE A 69 -5.24 11.17 13.37
CA PHE A 69 -4.05 11.99 13.59
C PHE A 69 -3.86 13.09 12.54
N LEU A 70 -4.58 13.03 11.41
CA LEU A 70 -4.53 14.04 10.36
C LEU A 70 -5.49 15.21 10.63
N VAL A 71 -6.40 15.06 11.58
CA VAL A 71 -7.37 16.10 11.93
C VAL A 71 -6.65 17.33 12.48
N GLY A 72 -6.83 18.47 11.82
CA GLY A 72 -6.25 19.74 12.24
C GLY A 72 -4.82 19.99 11.74
N MET A 73 -4.28 19.10 10.89
CA MET A 73 -3.00 19.35 10.23
C MET A 73 -3.18 20.33 9.07
N GLU A 74 -2.37 21.37 9.02
CA GLU A 74 -2.32 22.27 7.87
C GLU A 74 -1.48 21.66 6.74
N ILE A 75 -1.98 21.77 5.51
CA ILE A 75 -1.26 21.34 4.31
C ILE A 75 -0.46 22.54 3.81
N ASP A 76 0.84 22.56 4.11
CA ASP A 76 1.78 23.56 3.64
C ASP A 76 2.59 23.07 2.41
N ARG A 77 3.46 23.94 1.89
CA ARG A 77 4.26 23.65 0.69
C ARG A 77 5.24 22.51 0.97
N GLU A 78 5.84 22.51 2.14
CA GLU A 78 6.79 21.51 2.63
C GLU A 78 6.14 20.12 2.67
N PHE A 79 4.90 20.02 3.17
CA PHE A 79 4.13 18.77 3.16
C PHE A 79 3.90 18.26 1.73
N LEU A 80 3.49 19.12 0.81
CA LEU A 80 3.26 18.74 -0.59
C LEU A 80 4.53 18.27 -1.29
N LEU A 81 5.66 18.95 -1.07
CA LEU A 81 6.97 18.53 -1.59
C LEU A 81 7.41 17.20 -0.98
N GLY A 82 7.20 17.01 0.32
CA GLY A 82 7.45 15.74 1.01
C GLY A 82 6.62 14.59 0.44
N LEU A 83 5.35 14.83 0.13
CA LEU A 83 4.47 13.85 -0.49
C LEU A 83 4.93 13.46 -1.90
N ILE A 84 5.37 14.42 -2.72
CA ILE A 84 5.95 14.15 -4.05
C ILE A 84 7.21 13.30 -3.92
N ALA A 85 8.13 13.69 -3.03
CA ALA A 85 9.37 12.95 -2.79
C ALA A 85 9.11 11.52 -2.29
N ALA A 86 8.13 11.34 -1.40
CA ALA A 86 7.73 10.02 -0.92
C ALA A 86 7.13 9.16 -2.05
N GLY A 87 6.35 9.76 -2.95
CA GLY A 87 5.80 9.06 -4.12
C GLY A 87 6.88 8.60 -5.10
N TYR A 88 7.85 9.48 -5.41
CA TYR A 88 9.01 9.15 -6.23
C TYR A 88 9.84 8.02 -5.60
N ALA A 89 10.26 8.19 -4.34
CA ALA A 89 11.07 7.19 -3.63
C ALA A 89 10.35 5.85 -3.43
N GLY A 90 9.03 5.89 -3.21
CA GLY A 90 8.20 4.69 -3.10
C GLY A 90 8.10 3.93 -4.43
N THR A 91 7.98 4.65 -5.55
CA THR A 91 7.95 4.05 -6.89
C THR A 91 9.29 3.38 -7.20
N ASP A 92 10.41 4.10 -7.03
CA ASP A 92 11.76 3.57 -7.21
C ASP A 92 11.99 2.31 -6.34
N PHE A 93 11.49 2.31 -5.08
CA PHE A 93 11.59 1.15 -4.20
C PHE A 93 10.80 -0.07 -4.73
N ILE A 94 9.59 0.14 -5.24
CA ILE A 94 8.76 -0.94 -5.80
C ILE A 94 9.43 -1.50 -7.06
N GLU A 95 9.85 -0.63 -7.99
CA GLU A 95 10.53 -1.01 -9.23
C GLU A 95 11.83 -1.75 -8.95
N GLY A 96 12.66 -1.21 -8.05
CA GLY A 96 13.93 -1.84 -7.67
C GLY A 96 13.74 -3.26 -7.14
N ILE A 97 12.68 -3.52 -6.36
CA ILE A 97 12.36 -4.89 -5.89
C ILE A 97 11.86 -5.79 -7.02
N ILE A 98 11.09 -5.24 -7.96
CA ILE A 98 10.58 -6.00 -9.12
C ILE A 98 11.73 -6.39 -10.07
N GLU A 99 12.72 -5.52 -10.24
CA GLU A 99 13.85 -5.71 -11.16
C GLU A 99 14.96 -6.64 -10.62
N THR A 100 15.06 -6.88 -9.30
CA THR A 100 16.27 -7.50 -8.72
C THR A 100 16.56 -8.96 -9.11
N LYS A 101 15.83 -9.65 -10.01
CA LYS A 101 16.21 -11.00 -10.49
C LYS A 101 15.82 -11.30 -11.94
N LEU A 102 16.54 -10.71 -12.89
CA LEU A 102 16.80 -11.34 -14.19
C LEU A 102 18.33 -11.38 -14.38
N PRO A 103 18.99 -12.55 -14.32
CA PRO A 103 20.32 -12.65 -14.92
C PRO A 103 20.18 -12.42 -16.43
N ALA A 104 21.07 -11.60 -16.99
CA ALA A 104 21.26 -11.46 -18.43
C ALA A 104 21.75 -12.77 -19.06
#